data_AF-A0A957EHP8-F1
#
_entry.id   AF-A0A957EHP8-F1
#
_cell.length_a   1.000
_cell.length_b   1.000
_cell.length_c   1.000
_cell.angle_alpha   90.00
_cell.angle_beta   90.00
_cell.angle_gamma   90.00
#
_symmetry.space_group_name_H-M   'P 1'
#
loop_
_entity.id
_entity.type
_entity.pdbx_description
1 polymer ?
#
loop_
_entity_poly.entity_id
_entity_poly.type
_entity_poly.pdbx_seq_one_letter_code
_entity_poly.pdbx_strand_id
1 'polypeptide(L)'
;QFEENNGPCNRLYYLAIAPRLYEPAIANLGAANLVDESEGWRHVVIEKPFGHDLQSAQALNTAVHQVLRERQIYRIDHYLGKETVQNLLVFRFANSLFEPVWNRNYIDHVQITATET
;
A
#
# COMPACT_ATOMS: atom_id res chain seq x y z
N GLN A 1 -14.62 9.78 34.04
CA GLN A 1 -13.70 8.64 34.18
C GLN A 1 -13.41 8.15 32.77
N PHE A 2 -12.25 8.49 32.22
CA PHE A 2 -11.77 7.81 31.03
C PHE A 2 -11.21 6.48 31.52
N GLU A 3 -11.89 5.38 31.23
CA GLU A 3 -11.35 4.05 31.49
C GLU A 3 -10.10 3.89 30.62
N GLU A 4 -8.93 3.80 31.25
CA GLU A 4 -7.72 3.35 30.58
C GLU A 4 -7.93 1.91 30.13
N ASN A 5 -8.35 1.74 28.89
CA ASN A 5 -8.33 0.45 28.21
C ASN A 5 -6.87 0.05 27.98
N ASN A 6 -6.25 -0.55 28.99
CA ASN A 6 -4.92 -1.18 28.95
C ASN A 6 -4.92 -2.54 28.22
N GLY A 7 -5.89 -2.77 27.34
CA GLY A 7 -5.95 -3.97 26.50
C GLY A 7 -5.17 -3.79 25.19
N PRO A 8 -4.86 -4.89 24.49
CA PRO A 8 -4.24 -4.83 23.17
C PRO A 8 -5.09 -3.94 22.24
N CYS A 9 -4.43 -2.91 21.68
CA CYS A 9 -5.06 -1.86 20.90
C CYS A 9 -4.39 -1.78 19.53
N ASN A 10 -5.17 -1.91 18.46
CA ASN A 10 -4.67 -1.81 17.10
C ASN A 10 -4.41 -0.35 16.69
N ARG A 11 -3.35 -0.10 15.90
CA ARG A 11 -2.98 1.27 15.50
C ARG A 11 -2.63 1.37 14.02
N LEU A 12 -3.16 2.42 13.39
CA LEU A 12 -2.87 2.82 12.02
C LEU A 12 -2.18 4.19 12.03
N TYR A 13 -0.99 4.27 11.45
CA TYR A 13 -0.24 5.53 11.28
C TYR A 13 -0.33 5.97 9.83
N TYR A 14 -1.08 7.03 9.55
CA TYR A 14 -1.17 7.59 8.20
C TYR A 14 -0.12 8.68 8.01
N LEU A 15 0.88 8.45 7.15
CA LEU A 15 1.95 9.41 6.89
C LEU A 15 1.52 10.44 5.84
N ALA A 16 0.60 11.32 6.22
CA ALA A 16 0.17 12.48 5.43
C ALA A 16 1.21 13.63 5.50
N ILE A 17 2.45 13.31 5.16
CA ILE A 17 3.62 14.19 5.25
C ILE A 17 4.43 14.17 3.95
N ALA A 18 5.38 15.10 3.80
CA ALA A 18 6.25 15.16 2.63
C ALA A 18 7.11 13.88 2.49
N PRO A 19 7.38 13.38 1.27
CA PRO A 19 8.08 12.09 1.06
C PRO A 19 9.46 12.00 1.72
N ARG A 20 10.22 13.11 1.74
CA ARG A 20 11.53 13.19 2.43
C ARG A 20 11.46 12.90 3.94
N LEU A 21 10.27 12.91 4.52
CA LEU A 21 10.04 12.67 5.94
C LEU A 21 9.60 11.23 6.24
N TYR A 22 9.37 10.37 5.24
CA TYR A 22 8.92 8.99 5.48
C TYR A 22 9.95 8.18 6.26
N GLU A 23 11.19 8.14 5.79
CA GLU A 23 12.27 7.41 6.46
C GLU A 23 12.48 7.87 7.91
N PRO A 24 12.69 9.18 8.21
CA PRO A 24 12.86 9.61 9.59
C PRO A 24 11.60 9.41 10.45
N ALA A 25 10.39 9.56 9.89
CA ALA A 25 9.17 9.29 10.65
C ALA A 25 9.06 7.80 11.03
N ILE A 26 9.32 6.89 10.10
CA ILE A 26 9.25 5.45 10.33
C ILE A 26 10.36 5.02 11.29
N ALA A 27 11.59 5.52 11.13
CA ALA A 27 12.68 5.27 12.07
C ALA A 27 12.31 5.69 13.49
N ASN A 28 11.69 6.87 13.66
CA ASN A 28 11.23 7.34 14.98
C ASN A 28 10.08 6.50 15.55
N LEU A 29 9.13 6.05 14.71
CA LEU A 29 8.09 5.10 15.13
C LEU A 29 8.70 3.79 15.64
N GLY A 30 9.73 3.28 14.97
CA GLY A 30 10.52 2.12 15.39
C GLY A 30 11.22 2.35 16.73
N ALA A 31 12.00 3.43 16.83
CA ALA A 31 12.76 3.77 18.02
C ALA A 31 11.87 3.99 19.27
N ALA A 32 10.66 4.50 19.08
CA ALA A 32 9.67 4.68 20.13
C ALA A 32 8.86 3.41 20.47
N ASN A 33 9.19 2.26 19.86
CA ASN A 33 8.46 0.99 20.00
C ASN A 33 6.96 1.08 19.65
N LEU A 34 6.59 2.01 18.77
CA LEU A 34 5.19 2.27 18.40
C LEU A 34 4.67 1.33 17.32
N VAL A 35 5.56 0.62 16.64
CA VAL A 35 5.25 -0.33 15.56
C VAL A 35 5.43 -1.79 15.98
N ASP A 36 5.66 -2.03 17.27
CA ASP A 36 5.64 -3.37 17.85
C ASP A 36 4.22 -3.92 17.94
N GLU A 37 4.09 -5.21 17.62
CA GLU A 37 2.81 -5.88 17.44
C GLU A 37 2.44 -6.83 18.59
N SER A 38 3.15 -6.76 19.73
CA SER A 38 2.80 -7.55 20.93
C SER A 38 1.40 -7.24 21.46
N GLU A 39 0.97 -5.98 21.34
CA GLU A 39 -0.30 -5.46 21.84
C GLU A 39 -1.28 -5.10 20.69
N GLY A 40 -1.34 -5.94 19.65
CA GLY A 40 -2.20 -5.76 18.47
C GLY A 40 -1.45 -5.33 17.20
N TRP A 41 -2.15 -5.27 16.07
CA TRP A 41 -1.50 -4.93 14.79
C TRP A 41 -1.08 -3.46 14.74
N ARG A 42 0.00 -3.19 14.00
CA ARG A 42 0.53 -1.86 13.73
C ARG A 42 0.73 -1.69 12.24
N HIS A 43 -0.05 -0.82 11.63
CA HIS A 43 0.02 -0.56 10.20
C HIS A 43 0.48 0.87 9.94
N VAL A 44 1.30 1.06 8.92
CA VAL A 44 1.79 2.36 8.47
C VAL A 44 1.38 2.54 7.02
N VAL A 45 0.69 3.65 6.75
CA VAL A 45 0.22 4.04 5.42
C VAL A 45 1.17 5.07 4.84
N ILE A 46 1.67 4.82 3.63
CA ILE A 46 2.58 5.70 2.89
C ILE A 46 1.94 6.06 1.55
N GLU A 47 2.01 7.33 1.17
CA GLU A 47 1.50 7.85 -0.11
C GLU A 47 2.60 7.97 -1.16
N LYS A 48 2.20 8.05 -2.43
CA LYS A 48 3.12 8.39 -3.52
C LYS A 48 3.62 9.86 -3.39
N PRO A 49 4.81 10.19 -3.92
CA PRO A 49 5.76 9.32 -4.63
C PRO A 49 6.57 8.41 -3.69
N PHE A 50 6.77 7.17 -4.11
CA PHE A 50 7.60 6.18 -3.41
C PHE A 50 9.09 6.24 -3.80
N GLY A 51 9.54 7.37 -4.37
CA GLY A 51 10.79 7.52 -5.09
C GLY A 51 10.56 8.25 -6.41
N HIS A 52 11.63 8.79 -6.98
CA HIS A 52 11.59 9.47 -8.29
C HIS A 52 12.27 8.65 -9.40
N ASP A 53 12.94 7.56 -9.04
CA ASP A 53 13.56 6.58 -9.93
C ASP A 53 13.66 5.22 -9.21
N LEU A 54 14.16 4.21 -9.92
CA LEU A 54 14.32 2.85 -9.37
C LEU A 54 15.22 2.84 -8.13
N GLN A 55 16.32 3.60 -8.14
CA GLN A 55 17.30 3.60 -7.06
C GLN A 55 16.72 4.21 -5.77
N SER A 56 16.09 5.37 -5.88
CA SER A 56 15.42 6.05 -4.76
C SER A 56 14.25 5.24 -4.21
N ALA A 57 13.50 4.55 -5.07
CA ALA A 57 12.41 3.66 -4.62
C ALA A 57 12.93 2.43 -3.87
N GLN A 58 14.01 1.81 -4.36
CA GLN A 58 14.66 0.71 -3.64
C GLN A 58 15.23 1.17 -2.31
N ALA A 59 15.86 2.36 -2.25
CA ALA A 59 16.39 2.92 -1.02
C ALA A 59 15.28 3.15 0.02
N LEU A 60 14.17 3.78 -0.37
CA LEU A 60 13.00 3.94 0.50
C LEU A 60 12.48 2.58 0.97
N ASN A 61 12.32 1.62 0.06
CA ASN A 61 11.81 0.29 0.42
C ASN A 61 12.71 -0.42 1.44
N THR A 62 14.03 -0.38 1.23
CA THR A 62 15.00 -0.94 2.16
C THR A 62 14.93 -0.26 3.52
N ALA A 63 14.88 1.08 3.57
CA ALA A 63 14.79 1.83 4.82
C ALA A 63 13.51 1.52 5.61
N VAL A 64 12.37 1.44 4.92
CA VAL A 64 11.08 1.05 5.53
C VAL A 64 11.17 -0.37 6.13
N HIS A 65 11.78 -1.32 5.42
CA HIS A 65 11.93 -2.71 5.86
C HIS A 65 12.92 -2.92 7.00
N GLN A 66 13.79 -1.96 7.30
CA GLN A 66 14.63 -2.02 8.49
C GLN A 66 13.79 -1.90 9.78
N VAL A 67 12.58 -1.35 9.68
CA VAL A 67 11.71 -1.07 10.83
C VAL A 67 10.39 -1.86 10.78
N LEU A 68 9.82 -2.04 9.59
CA LEU A 68 8.50 -2.63 9.40
C LEU A 68 8.55 -3.95 8.62
N ARG A 69 7.71 -4.91 9.01
CA ARG A 69 7.43 -6.11 8.21
C ARG A 69 6.49 -5.74 7.06
N GLU A 70 6.55 -6.44 5.93
CA GLU A 70 5.73 -6.08 4.74
C GLU A 70 4.23 -6.02 5.04
N ARG A 71 3.69 -6.93 5.88
CA ARG A 71 2.27 -6.92 6.29
C ARG A 71 1.84 -5.66 7.05
N GLN A 72 2.79 -4.90 7.59
CA GLN A 72 2.54 -3.66 8.31
C GLN A 72 2.46 -2.46 7.36
N ILE A 73 2.86 -2.60 6.10
CA ILE A 73 3.06 -1.49 5.18
C ILE A 73 1.90 -1.42 4.19
N TYR A 74 1.23 -0.27 4.14
CA TYR A 74 0.17 0.03 3.18
C TYR A 74 0.63 1.17 2.27
N ARG A 75 1.05 0.82 1.04
CA ARG A 75 1.44 1.80 0.02
C ARG A 75 0.22 2.16 -0.80
N ILE A 76 -0.21 3.43 -0.74
CA ILE A 76 -1.45 3.87 -1.39
C ILE A 76 -1.20 4.21 -2.85
N ASP A 77 -1.93 3.49 -3.71
CA ASP A 77 -2.25 3.95 -5.05
C ASP A 77 -3.78 4.06 -5.15
N HIS A 78 -4.28 5.31 -5.19
CA HIS A 78 -5.71 5.58 -5.18
C HIS A 78 -6.44 5.04 -6.42
N TYR A 79 -5.75 4.69 -7.51
CA TYR A 79 -6.40 4.04 -8.65
C TYR A 79 -6.87 2.62 -8.31
N LEU A 80 -6.15 1.90 -7.43
CA LEU A 80 -6.54 0.56 -6.98
C LEU A 80 -7.82 0.56 -6.13
N GLY A 81 -8.20 1.73 -5.59
CA GLY A 81 -9.45 1.93 -4.86
C GLY A 81 -10.67 2.23 -5.74
N LYS A 82 -10.49 2.43 -7.05
CA LYS A 82 -11.60 2.75 -7.97
C LYS A 82 -12.40 1.49 -8.28
N GLU A 83 -13.72 1.58 -8.19
CA GLU A 83 -14.64 0.45 -8.39
C GLU A 83 -14.40 -0.28 -9.73
N THR A 84 -14.19 0.47 -10.82
CA THR A 84 -13.91 -0.10 -12.14
C THR A 84 -12.61 -0.89 -12.19
N VAL A 85 -11.59 -0.48 -11.43
CA VAL A 85 -10.29 -1.18 -11.35
C VAL A 85 -10.44 -2.47 -10.53
N GLN A 86 -11.19 -2.43 -9.44
CA GLN A 86 -11.47 -3.62 -8.63
C GLN A 86 -12.29 -4.66 -9.40
N ASN A 87 -13.28 -4.21 -10.17
CA ASN A 87 -14.13 -5.07 -10.99
C ASN A 87 -13.37 -5.78 -12.13
N LEU A 88 -12.18 -5.32 -12.52
CA LEU A 88 -11.37 -5.96 -13.55
C LEU A 88 -11.04 -7.42 -13.21
N LEU A 89 -10.75 -7.72 -11.93
CA LEU A 89 -10.42 -9.08 -11.50
C LEU A 89 -11.65 -9.99 -11.57
N VAL A 90 -12.81 -9.49 -11.14
CA VAL A 90 -14.08 -10.21 -11.24
C VAL A 90 -14.43 -10.47 -12.71
N PHE A 91 -14.29 -9.45 -13.57
CA PHE A 91 -14.54 -9.58 -15.00
C PHE A 91 -13.68 -10.68 -15.63
N ARG A 92 -12.37 -10.68 -15.34
CA ARG A 92 -11.41 -11.60 -15.94
C ARG A 92 -11.56 -13.05 -15.46
N PHE A 93 -11.85 -13.27 -14.18
CA PHE A 93 -11.76 -14.61 -13.58
C PHE A 93 -13.10 -15.23 -13.19
N ALA A 94 -14.14 -14.43 -12.96
CA ALA A 94 -15.45 -14.95 -12.54
C ALA A 94 -16.40 -15.21 -13.73
N ASN A 95 -16.00 -14.84 -14.96
CA ASN A 95 -16.83 -15.00 -16.15
C ASN A 95 -16.27 -16.10 -17.06
N SER A 96 -16.97 -17.23 -17.13
CA SER A 96 -16.64 -18.37 -17.99
C SER A 96 -16.63 -18.04 -19.50
N LEU A 97 -17.28 -16.95 -19.91
CA LEU A 97 -17.23 -16.44 -21.28
C LEU A 97 -15.94 -15.70 -21.59
N PHE A 98 -15.37 -14.97 -20.61
CA PHE A 98 -14.22 -14.09 -20.85
C PHE A 98 -12.88 -14.75 -20.52
N GLU A 99 -12.84 -15.68 -19.55
CA GLU A 99 -11.61 -16.39 -19.19
C GLU A 99 -10.94 -17.09 -20.39
N PRO A 100 -11.65 -17.84 -21.26
CA PRO A 100 -11.02 -18.59 -22.36
C PRO A 100 -10.46 -17.69 -23.47
N VAL A 101 -10.99 -16.47 -23.61
CA VAL A 101 -10.56 -15.50 -24.63
C VAL A 101 -9.58 -14.46 -24.10
N TRP A 102 -9.28 -14.46 -22.79
CA TRP A 102 -8.32 -13.53 -22.20
C TRP A 102 -6.87 -13.98 -22.37
N ASN A 103 -6.41 -14.12 -23.63
CA ASN A 103 -5.03 -14.50 -23.96
C ASN A 103 -4.61 -14.04 -25.36
N ARG A 104 -3.31 -14.20 -25.68
CA ARG A 104 -2.67 -13.75 -26.93
C ARG A 104 -3.25 -14.33 -28.23
N ASN A 105 -4.06 -15.39 -28.16
CA ASN A 105 -4.65 -15.99 -29.36
C ASN A 105 -5.93 -15.26 -29.78
N TYR A 106 -6.54 -14.49 -28.88
CA TYR A 106 -7.82 -13.81 -29.09
C TYR A 106 -7.74 -12.29 -28.87
N ILE A 107 -6.77 -11.82 -28.09
CA ILE A 107 -6.53 -10.39 -27.84
C ILE A 107 -5.50 -9.87 -28.84
N ASP A 108 -5.90 -8.86 -29.62
CA ASP A 108 -5.01 -8.13 -30.53
C ASP A 108 -4.11 -7.13 -29.77
N HIS A 109 -4.71 -6.28 -28.92
CA HIS A 109 -3.96 -5.34 -28.07
C HIS A 109 -4.71 -5.01 -26.76
N VAL A 110 -3.97 -4.44 -25.80
CA VAL A 110 -4.51 -3.86 -24.57
C VAL A 110 -4.14 -2.39 -24.55
N GLN A 111 -5.16 -1.51 -24.50
CA GLN A 111 -4.96 -0.07 -24.42
C GLN A 111 -5.30 0.42 -23.01
N ILE A 112 -4.39 1.21 -22.42
CA ILE A 112 -4.61 1.89 -21.14
C ILE A 112 -4.48 3.39 -21.40
N THR A 113 -5.56 4.12 -21.20
CA THR A 113 -5.62 5.58 -21.40
C THR A 113 -5.83 6.28 -20.06
N ALA A 114 -4.99 7.27 -19.77
CA ALA A 114 -5.15 8.20 -18.65
C ALA A 114 -5.06 9.63 -19.19
N THR A 115 -6.18 10.35 -19.16
CA THR A 115 -6.27 11.74 -19.65
C THR A 115 -6.68 12.66 -18.52
N GLU A 116 -6.03 13.82 -18.46
CA GLU A 116 -6.39 14.95 -17.59
C GLU A 116 -6.88 16.10 -18.48
N THR A 117 -7.76 16.96 -17.95
CA THR A 117 -8.43 18.04 -18.70
C THR A 117 -7.62 19.32 -18.74
#